data_AF-A0A4S2RKQ6-F1
#
_entry.id   AF-A0A4S2RKQ6-F1
#
_cell.length_a   1.000
_cell.length_b   1.000
_cell.length_c   1.000
_cell.angle_alpha   90.00
_cell.angle_beta   90.00
_cell.angle_gamma   90.00
#
_symmetry.space_group_name_H-M   'P 1'
#
loop_
_entity.id
_entity.type
_entity.pdbx_description
1 polymer ?
#
loop_
_entity_poly.entity_id
_entity_poly.type
_entity_poly.pdbx_seq_one_letter_code
_entity_poly.pdbx_strand_id
1 'polypeptide(L)'
;MTMMEWWDGFWATYNTVIFSVGVNAMLALSIYVTLSCGLLSLANAAFMGIGAYVASLITMQTGLPFPVALAAGGILPALVALVIGIPTLRLSGVYLAMA
;
A
#
# COMPACT_ATOMS: atom_id res chain seq x y z
N MET A 1 -23.32 -31.22 -3.23
CA MET A 1 -22.69 -29.95 -2.83
C MET A 1 -23.62 -29.27 -1.86
N THR A 2 -23.25 -29.27 -0.59
CA THR A 2 -23.98 -28.52 0.43
C THR A 2 -23.80 -27.02 0.18
N MET A 3 -24.79 -26.21 0.56
CA MET A 3 -24.72 -24.74 0.39
C MET A 3 -23.45 -24.14 1.03
N MET A 4 -22.95 -24.76 2.11
CA MET A 4 -21.71 -24.40 2.79
C MET A 4 -20.47 -24.67 1.95
N GLU A 5 -20.36 -25.83 1.30
CA GLU A 5 -19.21 -26.14 0.42
C GLU A 5 -19.10 -25.22 -0.79
N TRP A 6 -20.24 -24.79 -1.35
CA TRP A 6 -20.25 -23.80 -2.43
C TRP A 6 -19.75 -22.44 -1.94
N TRP A 7 -20.15 -22.04 -0.74
CA TRP A 7 -19.70 -20.79 -0.12
C TRP A 7 -18.20 -20.81 0.17
N ASP A 8 -17.70 -21.90 0.75
CA ASP A 8 -16.27 -22.07 1.03
C ASP A 8 -15.43 -22.09 -0.26
N GLY A 9 -15.91 -22.76 -1.32
CA GLY A 9 -15.25 -22.77 -2.63
C GLY A 9 -15.25 -21.41 -3.32
N PHE A 10 -16.35 -20.66 -3.22
CA PHE A 10 -16.44 -19.29 -3.69
C PHE A 10 -15.45 -18.39 -2.95
N TRP A 11 -15.47 -18.40 -1.61
CA TRP A 11 -14.55 -17.60 -0.81
C TRP A 11 -13.09 -17.96 -1.08
N ALA A 12 -12.74 -19.25 -1.14
CA ALA A 12 -11.37 -19.68 -1.45
C ALA A 12 -10.89 -19.20 -2.84
N THR A 13 -11.79 -19.16 -3.83
CA THR A 13 -11.45 -18.72 -5.19
C THR A 13 -11.31 -17.19 -5.30
N TYR A 14 -12.20 -16.42 -4.66
CA TYR A 14 -12.28 -14.97 -4.85
C TYR A 14 -11.55 -14.13 -3.80
N ASN A 15 -11.10 -14.73 -2.69
CA ASN A 15 -10.41 -14.05 -1.59
C ASN A 15 -9.33 -13.06 -2.07
N THR A 16 -8.39 -13.52 -2.90
CA THR A 16 -7.28 -12.71 -3.41
C THR A 16 -7.75 -11.52 -4.27
N VAL A 17 -8.80 -11.71 -5.07
CA VAL A 17 -9.34 -10.66 -5.94
C VAL A 17 -10.02 -9.57 -5.09
N ILE A 18 -10.78 -9.99 -4.09
CA ILE A 18 -11.50 -9.08 -3.18
C ILE A 18 -10.50 -8.23 -2.38
N PHE A 19 -9.44 -8.84 -1.83
CA PHE A 19 -8.39 -8.11 -1.12
C PHE A 19 -7.61 -7.17 -2.04
N SER A 20 -7.21 -7.62 -3.23
CA SER A 20 -6.47 -6.79 -4.17
C SER A 20 -7.29 -5.59 -4.66
N VAL A 21 -8.59 -5.76 -4.92
CA VAL A 21 -9.48 -4.64 -5.26
C VAL A 21 -9.57 -3.65 -4.10
N GLY A 22 -9.71 -4.12 -2.86
CA GLY A 22 -9.74 -3.26 -1.68
C GLY A 22 -8.47 -2.41 -1.51
N VAL A 23 -7.30 -3.03 -1.65
CA VAL A 23 -6.01 -2.33 -1.56
C VAL A 23 -5.83 -1.33 -2.71
N ASN A 24 -6.15 -1.73 -3.95
CA ASN A 24 -6.05 -0.82 -5.10
C ASN A 24 -7.06 0.34 -5.02
N ALA A 25 -8.25 0.13 -4.43
CA ALA A 25 -9.22 1.20 -4.20
C ALA A 25 -8.71 2.23 -3.19
N MET A 26 -8.07 1.79 -2.10
CA MET A 26 -7.40 2.69 -1.15
C MET A 26 -6.28 3.50 -1.82
N LEU A 27 -5.46 2.84 -2.66
CA LEU A 27 -4.42 3.51 -3.44
C LEU A 27 -5.02 4.55 -4.40
N ALA A 28 -6.08 4.19 -5.12
CA ALA A 28 -6.77 5.08 -6.05
C ALA A 28 -7.32 6.33 -5.35
N LEU A 29 -7.90 6.18 -4.16
CA LEU A 29 -8.36 7.32 -3.34
C LEU A 29 -7.20 8.22 -2.91
N SER A 30 -6.08 7.64 -2.48
CA SER A 30 -4.89 8.39 -2.09
C SER A 30 -4.32 9.22 -3.24
N ILE A 31 -4.27 8.63 -4.45
CA ILE A 31 -3.87 9.33 -5.68
C ILE A 31 -4.89 10.41 -6.05
N TYR A 32 -6.19 10.14 -5.95
CA TYR A 32 -7.26 11.09 -6.28
C TYR A 32 -7.20 12.37 -5.45
N VAL A 33 -6.92 12.24 -4.14
CA VAL A 33 -6.74 13.40 -3.25
C VAL A 33 -5.54 14.25 -3.69
N THR A 34 -4.42 13.59 -4.02
CA THR A 34 -3.21 14.29 -4.47
C THR A 34 -3.43 14.99 -5.82
N LEU A 35 -4.13 14.32 -6.73
CA LEU A 35 -4.49 14.84 -8.05
C LEU A 35 -5.47 16.02 -7.96
N SER A 36 -6.37 16.02 -6.98
CA SER A 36 -7.29 17.12 -6.71
C SER A 36 -6.58 18.40 -6.30
N CYS A 37 -5.36 18.31 -5.78
CA CYS A 37 -4.46 19.45 -5.54
C CYS A 37 -3.62 19.85 -6.76
N GLY A 38 -3.81 19.22 -7.92
CA GLY A 38 -3.09 19.50 -9.17
C GLY A 38 -1.71 18.83 -9.26
N LEU A 39 -1.39 17.90 -8.36
CA LEU A 39 -0.13 17.16 -8.33
C LEU A 39 -0.39 15.69 -8.68
N LEU A 40 0.17 15.20 -9.79
CA LEU A 40 0.19 13.76 -10.07
C LEU A 40 1.42 13.16 -9.37
N SER A 41 1.27 12.54 -8.20
CA SER A 41 2.41 11.93 -7.49
C SER A 41 2.43 10.41 -7.66
N LEU A 42 3.42 9.89 -8.39
CA LEU A 42 3.71 8.45 -8.52
C LEU A 42 4.30 7.84 -7.24
N ALA A 43 4.69 8.67 -6.27
CA ALA A 43 5.29 8.24 -5.01
C ALA A 43 4.39 7.29 -4.19
N ASN A 44 3.05 7.37 -4.36
CA ASN A 44 2.09 6.48 -3.71
C ASN A 44 2.39 4.99 -3.97
N ALA A 45 2.70 4.62 -5.22
CA ALA A 45 3.03 3.23 -5.56
C ALA A 45 4.38 2.80 -4.97
N ALA A 46 5.36 3.72 -4.92
CA ALA A 46 6.65 3.46 -4.29
C ALA A 46 6.52 3.24 -2.77
N PHE A 47 5.78 4.09 -2.06
CA PHE A 47 5.54 3.94 -0.63
C PHE A 47 4.73 2.69 -0.28
N MET A 48 3.72 2.38 -1.09
CA MET A 48 2.96 1.12 -0.96
C MET A 48 3.88 -0.09 -1.12
N GLY A 49 4.77 -0.08 -2.11
CA GLY A 49 5.75 -1.16 -2.33
C GLY A 49 6.72 -1.33 -1.15
N ILE A 50 7.24 -0.23 -0.61
CA ILE A 50 8.13 -0.25 0.57
C ILE A 50 7.40 -0.84 1.78
N GLY A 51 6.17 -0.41 2.07
CA GLY A 51 5.39 -0.92 3.19
C GLY A 51 5.05 -2.41 3.05
N ALA A 52 4.66 -2.84 1.84
CA ALA A 52 4.38 -4.24 1.56
C ALA A 52 5.62 -5.14 1.69
N TYR A 53 6.80 -4.67 1.25
CA TYR A 53 8.06 -5.39 1.38
C TYR A 53 8.48 -5.53 2.85
N VAL A 54 8.38 -4.46 3.64
CA VAL A 54 8.71 -4.49 5.07
C VAL A 54 7.75 -5.41 5.82
N ALA A 55 6.44 -5.30 5.56
CA ALA A 55 5.44 -6.16 6.17
C ALA A 55 5.62 -7.64 5.82
N SER A 56 5.94 -7.95 4.54
CA SER A 56 6.20 -9.33 4.11
C SER A 56 7.49 -9.88 4.69
N LEU A 57 8.57 -9.08 4.74
CA LEU A 57 9.85 -9.51 5.30
C LEU A 57 9.75 -9.85 6.79
N ILE A 58 9.03 -9.03 7.57
CA ILE A 58 8.80 -9.28 9.01
C ILE A 58 7.88 -10.48 9.23
N THR A 59 6.85 -10.64 8.39
CA THR A 59 5.95 -11.79 8.48
C THR A 59 6.68 -13.09 8.11
N MET A 60 7.55 -13.07 7.10
CA MET A 60 8.25 -14.26 6.60
C MET A 60 9.47 -14.66 7.44
N GLN A 61 10.27 -13.70 7.93
CA GLN A 61 11.50 -14.02 8.65
C GLN A 61 11.32 -14.15 10.16
N THR A 62 10.37 -13.42 10.74
CA THR A 62 10.32 -13.26 12.20
C THR A 62 9.14 -13.96 12.86
N GLY A 63 8.12 -14.40 12.10
CA GLY A 63 6.93 -15.06 12.66
C GLY A 63 6.19 -14.22 13.71
N LEU A 64 6.47 -12.91 13.76
CA LEU A 64 5.89 -12.00 14.74
C LEU A 64 4.38 -11.80 14.47
N PRO A 65 3.60 -11.49 15.51
CA PRO A 65 2.16 -11.30 15.36
C PRO A 65 1.84 -10.15 14.39
N PHE A 66 0.81 -10.36 13.56
CA PHE A 66 0.35 -9.44 12.49
C PHE A 66 0.28 -7.95 12.88
N PRO A 67 -0.14 -7.55 14.10
CA PRO A 67 -0.12 -6.15 14.53
C PRO A 67 1.27 -5.50 14.47
N VAL A 68 2.34 -6.25 14.79
CA VAL A 68 3.70 -5.71 14.80
C VAL A 68 4.24 -5.57 13.37
N ALA A 69 3.92 -6.54 12.50
CA ALA A 69 4.23 -6.44 11.08
C ALA A 69 3.51 -5.24 10.42
N LEU A 70 2.27 -4.97 10.82
CA LEU A 70 1.50 -3.81 10.36
C LEU A 70 2.11 -2.50 10.85
N ALA A 71 2.46 -2.39 12.14
CA ALA A 71 3.09 -1.21 12.71
C ALA A 71 4.44 -0.90 12.04
N ALA A 72 5.29 -1.92 11.89
CA ALA A 72 6.58 -1.77 11.22
C ALA A 72 6.45 -1.46 9.72
N GLY A 73 5.48 -2.10 9.05
CA GLY A 73 5.12 -1.83 7.66
C GLY A 73 4.57 -0.43 7.41
N GLY A 74 4.06 0.26 8.44
CA GLY A 74 3.68 1.67 8.36
C GLY A 74 4.81 2.63 8.74
N ILE A 75 5.56 2.32 9.80
CA ILE A 75 6.61 3.22 10.35
C ILE A 75 7.79 3.38 9.39
N LEU A 76 8.27 2.29 8.78
CA LEU A 76 9.42 2.33 7.88
C LEU A 76 9.17 3.16 6.61
N PRO A 77 8.09 2.94 5.82
CA PRO A 77 7.82 3.80 4.69
C PRO A 77 7.51 5.24 5.11
N ALA A 78 6.94 5.49 6.30
CA ALA A 78 6.77 6.85 6.81
C ALA A 78 8.11 7.56 7.07
N LEU A 79 9.10 6.86 7.64
CA LEU A 79 10.46 7.39 7.81
C LEU A 79 11.14 7.66 6.46
N VAL A 80 11.02 6.73 5.51
CA VAL A 80 11.56 6.90 4.16
C VAL A 80 10.86 8.06 3.45
N ALA A 81 9.54 8.19 3.58
CA ALA A 81 8.77 9.31 3.07
C ALA A 81 9.18 10.64 3.69
N LEU A 82 9.57 10.67 4.97
CA LEU A 82 10.05 11.87 5.63
C LEU A 82 11.41 12.32 5.06
N VAL A 83 12.34 11.37 4.85
CA VAL A 83 13.66 11.65 4.28
C VAL A 83 13.56 12.11 2.83
N ILE A 84 12.70 11.47 2.04
CA ILE A 84 12.48 11.79 0.62
C ILE A 84 11.58 13.02 0.46
N GLY A 85 10.64 13.27 1.38
CA GLY A 85 9.72 14.39 1.32
C GLY A 85 10.41 15.75 1.43
N ILE A 86 11.54 15.84 2.14
CA ILE A 86 12.34 17.07 2.28
C ILE A 86 12.86 17.58 0.91
N PRO A 87 13.53 16.76 0.06
CA PRO A 87 13.89 17.17 -1.29
C PRO A 87 12.68 17.28 -2.22
N THR A 88 11.63 16.46 -2.06
CA THR A 88 10.41 16.57 -2.88
C THR A 88 9.67 17.89 -2.69
N LEU A 89 9.64 18.45 -1.47
CA LEU A 89 9.06 19.78 -1.20
C LEU A 89 9.79 20.93 -1.92
N ARG A 90 11.02 20.71 -2.38
CA ARG A 90 11.80 21.71 -3.13
C ARG A 90 11.52 21.70 -4.64
N LEU A 91 10.80 20.70 -5.14
CA LEU A 91 10.45 20.56 -6.55
C LEU A 91 8.99 20.98 -6.74
N SER A 92 8.74 22.04 -7.51
CA SER A 92 7.38 22.54 -7.77
C SER A 92 6.91 22.17 -9.19
N GLY A 93 5.65 21.72 -9.30
CA GLY A 93 4.98 21.46 -10.58
C GLY A 93 5.31 20.10 -11.20
N VAL A 94 5.78 20.11 -12.45
CA VAL A 94 5.93 18.90 -13.31
C VAL A 94 7.01 17.93 -12.79
N TYR A 95 8.01 18.43 -12.06
CA TYR A 95 9.10 17.60 -11.55
C TYR A 95 8.71 16.74 -10.34
N LEU A 96 7.64 17.11 -9.62
CA LEU A 96 7.10 16.35 -8.49
C LEU A 96 6.36 15.07 -8.98
N ALA A 97 5.94 15.06 -10.25
CA ALA A 97 5.36 13.90 -10.91
C ALA A 97 6.39 12.92 -11.48
N MET A 98 7.62 13.39 -11.73
CA MET A 98 8.73 12.62 -12.31
C MET A 98 9.76 12.14 -11.26
N ALA A 99 9.69 12.64 -10.03
CA ALA A 99 10.56 12.30 -8.91
C ALA A 99 10.00 11.17 -8.02
#